data_AF-A0A2H0U8Y6-F1
#
_entry.id   AF-A0A2H0U8Y6-F1
#
_cell.length_a   1.000
_cell.length_b   1.000
_cell.length_c   1.000
_cell.angle_alpha   90.00
_cell.angle_beta   90.00
_cell.angle_gamma   90.00
#
_symmetry.space_group_name_H-M   'P 1'
#
loop_
_entity.id
_entity.type
_entity.pdbx_description
1 polymer ?
#
loop_
_entity_poly.entity_id
_entity_poly.type
_entity_poly.pdbx_seq_one_letter_code
_entity_poly.pdbx_strand_id
1 'polypeptide(L)'
;MTKNIVRRKNVFAATAAGVCAFLFAVSPASAQTQEQLATLQNLLTSLQQVIAQVQERLQQATTTPGIPDTGAPATATVNVPSTFRFNQDLRVGSSGTDVLYLQRILNAYPASRLANTGPGSPGQETSMFGPLTEDAVTRFQIHFAADILHPLDLTTGTGFVGPSTRAKLDQLIAGGFPIQ
;
A
#
# COMPACT_ATOMS: atom_id res chain seq x y z
N MET A 1 -72.32 39.89 31.13
CA MET A 1 -73.22 39.76 32.30
C MET A 1 -72.58 38.79 33.28
N THR A 2 -72.00 39.38 34.32
CA THR A 2 -71.55 38.87 35.62
C THR A 2 -71.93 37.44 36.03
N LYS A 3 -70.92 36.63 36.43
CA LYS A 3 -70.96 35.71 37.58
C LYS A 3 -69.54 35.64 38.15
N ASN A 4 -69.30 36.25 39.32
CA ASN A 4 -69.43 35.61 40.65
C ASN A 4 -68.15 34.83 41.00
N ILE A 5 -67.59 34.84 42.21
CA ILE A 5 -68.00 35.40 43.49
C ILE A 5 -66.76 35.31 44.39
N VAL A 6 -66.45 36.41 45.07
CA VAL A 6 -66.27 36.49 46.53
C VAL A 6 -65.23 35.58 47.23
N ARG A 7 -64.19 36.28 47.68
CA ARG A 7 -63.65 36.38 49.06
C ARG A 7 -63.32 35.11 49.88
N ARG A 8 -62.03 35.09 50.25
CA ARG A 8 -61.46 35.09 51.62
C ARG A 8 -61.85 33.95 52.56
N LYS A 9 -60.85 33.12 52.88
CA LYS A 9 -60.62 32.66 54.25
C LYS A 9 -59.19 33.05 54.66
N ASN A 10 -59.11 33.99 55.59
CA ASN A 10 -57.92 34.36 56.37
C ASN A 10 -57.42 33.13 57.14
N VAL A 11 -56.09 32.98 57.33
CA VAL A 11 -55.36 32.61 58.57
C VAL A 11 -53.85 32.76 58.24
N PHE A 12 -53.18 33.85 58.63
CA PHE A 12 -52.34 34.03 59.82
C PHE A 12 -51.02 33.23 59.88
N ALA A 13 -49.93 33.99 60.12
CA ALA A 13 -48.61 33.60 60.63
C ALA A 13 -47.67 32.88 59.63
N ALA A 14 -46.37 33.16 59.52
CA ALA A 14 -45.46 33.78 60.47
C ALA A 14 -44.30 34.51 59.76
N THR A 15 -43.76 35.47 60.49
CA THR A 15 -42.60 36.33 60.23
C THR A 15 -41.27 35.58 60.09
N ALA A 16 -40.46 35.98 59.11
CA ALA A 16 -39.00 36.02 59.26
C ALA A 16 -38.46 37.17 58.38
N ALA A 17 -37.56 37.95 58.96
CA ALA A 17 -37.07 39.24 58.49
C ALA A 17 -36.59 39.24 57.04
N GLY A 18 -37.21 40.09 56.22
CA GLY A 18 -36.64 40.53 54.96
C GLY A 18 -35.75 41.74 55.20
N VAL A 19 -34.53 41.69 54.64
CA VAL A 19 -33.83 42.76 53.93
C VAL A 19 -32.58 42.08 53.32
N CYS A 20 -32.51 42.02 51.99
CA CYS A 20 -31.31 42.26 51.16
C CYS A 20 -31.53 41.74 49.74
N ALA A 21 -31.21 42.61 48.79
CA ALA A 21 -31.29 42.39 47.35
C ALA A 21 -30.69 41.04 46.92
N PHE A 22 -31.47 40.25 46.18
CA PHE A 22 -30.90 39.19 45.35
C PHE A 22 -31.04 39.59 43.89
N LEU A 23 -29.89 40.04 43.40
CA LEU A 23 -29.53 40.27 42.02
C LEU A 23 -29.83 39.03 41.17
N PHE A 24 -30.06 39.30 39.89
CA PHE A 24 -29.95 38.34 38.80
C PHE A 24 -28.92 37.23 39.10
N ALA A 25 -29.40 36.00 39.22
CA ALA A 25 -28.57 34.82 39.05
C ALA A 25 -29.04 34.12 37.78
N VAL A 26 -28.78 34.74 36.62
CA VAL A 26 -28.62 33.97 35.40
C VAL A 26 -27.24 33.32 35.53
N SER A 27 -27.22 32.03 35.84
CA SER A 27 -25.98 31.27 35.85
C SER A 27 -25.36 31.32 34.44
N PRO A 28 -24.04 31.55 34.27
CA PRO A 28 -23.39 31.35 32.98
C PRO A 28 -23.12 29.85 32.75
N ALA A 29 -24.17 29.02 32.84
CA ALA A 29 -24.09 27.59 32.50
C ALA A 29 -24.24 27.35 30.98
N SER A 30 -24.35 28.42 30.18
CA SER A 30 -24.43 28.42 28.72
C SER A 30 -23.09 28.71 28.02
N ALA A 31 -22.02 29.02 28.76
CA ALA A 31 -20.71 29.30 28.17
C ALA A 31 -19.91 28.02 27.84
N GLN A 32 -20.02 26.97 28.66
CA GLN A 32 -19.28 25.71 28.45
C GLN A 32 -19.77 24.91 27.23
N THR A 33 -21.02 25.07 26.79
CA THR A 33 -21.55 24.36 25.61
C THR A 33 -21.20 25.04 24.29
N GLN A 34 -20.98 26.36 24.29
CA GLN A 34 -20.59 27.11 23.09
C GLN A 34 -19.12 26.84 22.69
N GLU A 35 -18.23 26.73 23.67
CA GLU A 35 -16.83 26.36 23.43
C GLU A 35 -16.70 24.91 22.94
N GLN A 36 -17.57 24.02 23.43
CA GLN A 36 -17.59 22.63 22.99
C GLN A 36 -18.01 22.49 21.53
N LEU A 37 -18.94 23.32 21.04
CA LEU A 37 -19.33 23.37 19.63
C LEU A 37 -18.21 23.93 18.74
N ALA A 38 -17.48 24.96 19.21
CA ALA A 38 -16.30 25.49 18.51
C ALA A 38 -15.17 24.45 18.45
N THR A 39 -15.00 23.65 19.50
CA THR A 39 -14.02 22.56 19.55
C THR A 39 -14.37 21.45 18.56
N LEU A 40 -15.65 21.10 18.43
CA LEU A 40 -16.12 20.11 17.47
C LEU A 40 -15.94 20.60 16.01
N GLN A 41 -16.21 21.89 15.75
CA GLN A 41 -15.94 22.48 14.44
C GLN A 41 -14.44 22.51 14.10
N ASN A 42 -13.58 22.85 15.06
CA ASN A 42 -12.13 22.75 14.89
C ASN A 42 -11.67 21.31 14.61
N LEU A 43 -12.29 20.30 15.23
CA LEU A 43 -11.99 18.89 14.94
C LEU A 43 -12.40 18.51 13.51
N LEU A 44 -13.55 18.98 13.03
CA LEU A 44 -13.95 18.73 11.65
C LEU A 44 -12.97 19.37 10.66
N THR A 45 -12.53 20.61 10.94
CA THR A 45 -11.51 21.30 10.14
C THR A 45 -10.17 20.57 10.16
N SER A 46 -9.74 20.05 11.31
CA SER A 46 -8.48 19.30 11.39
C SER A 46 -8.53 17.97 10.64
N LEU A 47 -9.66 17.25 10.68
CA LEU A 47 -9.84 16.03 9.90
C LEU A 47 -9.84 16.31 8.38
N GLN A 48 -10.45 17.40 7.93
CA GLN A 48 -10.39 17.82 6.52
C GLN A 48 -8.96 18.14 6.06
N GLN A 49 -8.16 18.76 6.93
CA GLN A 49 -6.74 19.04 6.63
C GLN A 49 -5.91 17.76 6.55
N VAL A 50 -6.14 16.78 7.43
CA VAL A 50 -5.45 15.48 7.37
C VAL A 50 -5.77 14.75 6.06
N ILE A 51 -7.02 14.80 5.60
CA ILE A 51 -7.42 14.20 4.31
C ILE A 51 -6.68 14.86 3.14
N ALA A 52 -6.58 16.19 3.12
CA ALA A 52 -5.83 16.91 2.08
C ALA A 52 -4.33 16.55 2.10
N GLN A 53 -3.71 16.45 3.28
CA GLN A 53 -2.31 16.04 3.40
C GLN A 53 -2.07 14.59 2.95
N VAL A 54 -3.00 13.67 3.25
CA VAL A 54 -2.90 12.29 2.76
C VAL A 54 -3.01 12.25 1.24
N GLN A 55 -3.89 13.06 0.65
CA GLN A 55 -4.03 13.18 -0.81
C GLN A 55 -2.77 13.76 -1.46
N GLU A 56 -2.12 14.77 -0.86
CA GLU A 56 -0.84 15.30 -1.34
C GLU A 56 0.28 14.26 -1.26
N ARG A 57 0.35 13.47 -0.18
CA ARG A 57 1.35 12.39 -0.06
C ARG A 57 1.15 11.29 -1.09
N LEU A 58 -0.09 10.99 -1.50
CA LEU A 58 -0.38 10.04 -2.59
C LEU A 58 0.02 10.59 -3.97
N GLN A 59 -0.04 11.91 -4.17
CA GLN A 59 0.41 12.56 -5.42
C GLN A 59 1.93 12.74 -5.47
N GLN A 60 2.60 12.92 -4.32
CA GLN A 60 4.07 12.93 -4.26
C GLN A 60 4.66 11.53 -4.46
N ALA A 61 3.89 10.47 -4.18
CA ALA A 61 4.30 9.09 -4.52
C ALA A 61 4.21 8.78 -6.03
N THR A 62 3.70 9.69 -6.87
CA THR A 62 3.62 9.53 -8.33
C THR A 62 4.54 10.44 -9.13
N THR A 63 5.44 11.22 -8.49
CA THR A 63 6.50 11.95 -9.20
C THR A 63 7.74 11.09 -9.45
N THR A 64 7.54 9.96 -10.14
CA THR A 64 8.54 9.54 -11.13
C THR A 64 8.22 10.32 -12.42
N PRO A 65 9.19 10.96 -13.09
CA PRO A 65 8.95 11.64 -14.36
C PRO A 65 8.18 10.73 -15.33
N GLY A 66 7.06 11.25 -15.83
CA GLY A 66 6.08 10.50 -16.59
C GLY A 66 6.66 9.80 -17.82
N ILE A 67 6.24 8.56 -18.00
CA ILE A 67 6.04 7.98 -19.33
C ILE A 67 4.56 8.15 -19.63
N PRO A 68 4.17 8.71 -20.79
CA PRO A 68 2.77 8.96 -21.12
C PRO A 68 1.95 7.66 -21.07
N ASP A 69 0.89 7.73 -20.28
CA ASP A 69 -0.23 6.80 -20.28
C ASP A 69 -0.88 6.81 -21.68
N THR A 70 -0.53 5.79 -22.46
CA THR A 70 -1.44 5.20 -23.42
C THR A 70 -1.70 3.81 -22.87
N GLY A 71 -2.96 3.46 -22.62
CA GLY A 71 -3.42 2.17 -22.09
C GLY A 71 -3.07 0.97 -22.97
N ALA A 72 -1.78 0.74 -23.18
CA ALA A 72 -1.16 -0.47 -23.66
C ALA A 72 -0.78 -1.30 -22.42
N PRO A 73 -0.85 -2.65 -22.48
CA PRO A 73 -0.31 -3.48 -21.42
C PRO A 73 1.14 -3.04 -21.18
N ALA A 74 1.46 -2.64 -19.95
CA ALA A 74 2.80 -2.24 -19.54
C ALA A 74 3.75 -3.34 -19.99
N THR A 75 4.44 -3.10 -21.10
CA THR A 75 5.43 -4.02 -21.62
C THR A 75 6.57 -3.89 -20.65
N ALA A 76 6.64 -4.82 -19.68
CA ALA A 76 7.68 -4.86 -18.68
C ALA A 76 9.01 -4.94 -19.43
N THR A 77 9.63 -3.77 -19.63
CA THR A 77 10.90 -3.69 -20.33
C THR A 77 11.91 -4.27 -19.37
N VAL A 78 12.32 -5.51 -19.63
CA VAL A 78 13.31 -6.21 -18.85
C VAL A 78 14.63 -5.45 -19.00
N ASN A 79 14.95 -4.60 -18.03
CA ASN A 79 16.15 -3.78 -18.06
C ASN A 79 17.37 -4.62 -17.69
N VAL A 80 17.84 -5.44 -18.63
CA VAL A 80 19.09 -6.21 -18.52
C VAL A 80 19.96 -5.81 -19.72
N PRO A 81 21.22 -5.41 -19.52
CA PRO A 81 22.11 -5.07 -20.63
C PRO A 81 22.19 -6.23 -21.63
N SER A 82 22.04 -5.97 -22.93
CA SER A 82 22.08 -7.01 -23.97
C SER A 82 23.43 -7.75 -24.04
N THR A 83 24.49 -7.12 -23.52
CA THR A 83 25.84 -7.70 -23.40
C THR A 83 26.04 -8.52 -22.13
N PHE A 84 25.10 -8.48 -21.17
CA PHE A 84 25.22 -9.21 -19.92
C PHE A 84 25.09 -10.72 -20.17
N ARG A 85 25.95 -11.50 -19.50
CA ARG A 85 25.96 -12.96 -19.57
C ARG A 85 26.06 -13.54 -18.18
N PHE A 86 25.32 -14.61 -17.91
CA PHE A 86 25.43 -15.32 -16.64
C PHE A 86 26.68 -16.22 -16.66
N ASN A 87 27.66 -15.93 -15.79
CA ASN A 87 28.92 -16.68 -15.73
C ASN A 87 29.09 -17.52 -14.47
N GLN A 88 28.16 -17.41 -13.51
CA GLN A 88 28.24 -18.09 -12.22
C GLN A 88 26.94 -18.87 -11.95
N ASP A 89 27.06 -20.01 -11.27
CA ASP A 89 25.90 -20.75 -10.79
C ASP A 89 25.18 -19.95 -9.70
N LEU A 90 23.85 -19.84 -9.79
CA LEU A 90 23.05 -19.17 -8.76
C LEU A 90 22.16 -20.16 -8.03
N ARG A 91 22.08 -20.01 -6.71
CA ARG A 91 21.30 -20.84 -5.80
C ARG A 91 20.87 -20.01 -4.60
N VAL A 92 20.06 -20.59 -3.71
CA VAL A 92 19.70 -19.95 -2.44
C VAL A 92 20.96 -19.49 -1.69
N GLY A 93 20.96 -18.23 -1.25
CA GLY A 93 22.10 -17.57 -0.61
C GLY A 93 23.02 -16.80 -1.56
N SER A 94 22.91 -17.00 -2.88
CA SER A 94 23.57 -16.13 -3.86
C SER A 94 23.03 -14.70 -3.76
N SER A 95 23.87 -13.71 -4.05
CA SER A 95 23.47 -12.31 -4.08
C SER A 95 24.23 -11.49 -5.12
N GLY A 96 23.74 -10.28 -5.40
CA GLY A 96 24.37 -9.33 -6.31
C GLY A 96 23.60 -9.13 -7.62
N THR A 97 24.29 -8.54 -8.60
CA THR A 97 23.70 -8.11 -9.88
C THR A 97 23.15 -9.27 -10.71
N ASP A 98 23.81 -10.42 -10.71
CA ASP A 98 23.34 -11.61 -11.43
C ASP A 98 21.95 -12.03 -10.93
N VAL A 99 21.75 -12.03 -9.60
CA VAL A 99 20.44 -12.33 -9.01
C VAL A 99 19.41 -11.26 -9.35
N LEU A 100 19.79 -9.98 -9.32
CA LEU A 100 18.90 -8.90 -9.70
C LEU A 100 18.40 -9.06 -11.15
N TYR A 101 19.29 -9.37 -12.08
CA TYR A 101 18.93 -9.59 -13.49
C TYR A 101 18.16 -10.89 -13.70
N LEU A 102 18.49 -11.95 -12.97
CA LEU A 102 17.69 -13.16 -12.93
C LEU A 102 16.24 -12.84 -12.55
N GLN A 103 16.02 -12.11 -11.45
CA GLN A 103 14.67 -11.75 -10.99
C GLN A 103 13.90 -10.92 -12.03
N ARG A 104 14.57 -9.99 -12.73
CA ARG A 104 13.96 -9.22 -13.82
C ARG A 104 13.47 -10.10 -14.96
N ILE A 105 14.29 -11.08 -15.36
CA ILE A 105 13.94 -12.02 -16.43
C ILE A 105 12.79 -12.92 -15.96
N LEU A 106 12.84 -13.45 -14.74
CA LEU A 106 11.78 -14.30 -14.19
C LEU A 106 10.44 -13.56 -14.11
N ASN A 107 10.45 -12.27 -13.74
CA ASN A 107 9.26 -11.42 -13.67
C ASN A 107 8.66 -11.04 -15.03
N ALA A 108 9.43 -11.20 -16.11
CA ALA A 108 8.96 -10.98 -17.47
C ALA A 108 7.92 -12.02 -17.90
N TYR A 109 7.99 -13.23 -17.33
CA TYR A 109 7.07 -14.32 -17.64
C TYR A 109 6.05 -14.47 -16.50
N PRO A 110 4.74 -14.44 -16.81
CA PRO A 110 3.70 -14.67 -15.81
C PRO A 110 3.87 -16.03 -15.10
N ALA A 111 4.31 -17.06 -15.83
CA ALA A 111 4.50 -18.41 -15.29
C ALA A 111 5.59 -18.51 -14.20
N SER A 112 6.64 -17.67 -14.28
CA SER A 112 7.78 -17.68 -13.35
C SER A 112 7.90 -16.44 -12.47
N ARG A 113 6.88 -15.57 -12.45
CA ARG A 113 6.90 -14.35 -11.63
C ARG A 113 7.09 -14.67 -10.15
N LEU A 114 7.98 -13.95 -9.47
CA LEU A 114 8.30 -14.17 -8.05
C LEU A 114 7.15 -13.73 -7.14
N ALA A 115 6.66 -12.51 -7.35
CA ALA A 115 5.60 -11.92 -6.55
C ALA A 115 4.77 -10.93 -7.39
N ASN A 116 3.51 -10.72 -6.98
CA ASN A 116 2.65 -9.72 -7.63
C ASN A 116 2.89 -8.32 -7.06
N THR A 117 3.26 -8.21 -5.78
CA THR A 117 3.53 -6.96 -5.09
C THR A 117 4.66 -7.15 -4.07
N GLY A 118 5.31 -6.06 -3.68
CA GLY A 118 6.37 -6.05 -2.68
C GLY A 118 7.71 -6.59 -3.22
N PRO A 119 8.66 -6.92 -2.32
CA PRO A 119 9.99 -7.38 -2.70
C PRO A 119 9.94 -8.60 -3.64
N GLY A 120 10.65 -8.50 -4.76
CA GLY A 120 10.67 -9.50 -5.82
C GLY A 120 9.58 -9.32 -6.87
N SER A 121 8.61 -8.41 -6.72
CA SER A 121 7.66 -8.11 -7.80
C SER A 121 8.32 -7.36 -8.96
N PRO A 122 7.69 -7.27 -10.15
CA PRO A 122 8.21 -6.46 -11.25
C PRO A 122 8.49 -5.02 -10.79
N GLY A 123 9.70 -4.52 -11.07
CA GLY A 123 10.16 -3.19 -10.65
C GLY A 123 10.54 -3.07 -9.16
N GLN A 124 10.39 -4.16 -8.39
CA GLN A 124 10.79 -4.27 -6.99
C GLN A 124 11.72 -5.48 -6.80
N GLU A 125 12.52 -5.82 -7.82
CA GLU A 125 13.49 -6.89 -7.73
C GLU A 125 14.54 -6.61 -6.65
N THR A 126 15.06 -7.68 -6.08
CA THR A 126 16.10 -7.67 -5.06
C THR A 126 17.39 -8.26 -5.61
N SER A 127 18.48 -8.07 -4.89
CA SER A 127 19.76 -8.70 -5.20
C SER A 127 20.00 -9.99 -4.40
N MET A 128 18.95 -10.63 -3.88
CA MET A 128 19.07 -11.78 -2.96
C MET A 128 18.32 -13.00 -3.50
N PHE A 129 19.02 -14.13 -3.61
CA PHE A 129 18.42 -15.37 -4.06
C PHE A 129 17.85 -16.10 -2.84
N GLY A 130 16.55 -15.90 -2.61
CA GLY A 130 15.80 -16.54 -1.55
C GLY A 130 14.85 -17.63 -2.05
N PRO A 131 14.00 -18.17 -1.17
CA PRO A 131 13.02 -19.21 -1.51
C PRO A 131 12.06 -18.80 -2.64
N LEU A 132 11.65 -17.52 -2.68
CA LEU A 132 10.79 -17.01 -3.77
C LEU A 132 11.49 -17.04 -5.13
N THR A 133 12.80 -16.77 -5.15
CA THR A 133 13.60 -16.84 -6.38
C THR A 133 13.80 -18.30 -6.81
N GLU A 134 14.04 -19.21 -5.86
CA GLU A 134 14.17 -20.65 -6.13
C GLU A 134 12.89 -21.24 -6.74
N ASP A 135 11.74 -20.92 -6.17
CA ASP A 135 10.44 -21.33 -6.70
C ASP A 135 10.20 -20.76 -8.11
N ALA A 136 10.49 -19.47 -8.31
CA ALA A 136 10.39 -18.83 -9.61
C ALA A 136 11.31 -19.47 -10.66
N VAL A 137 12.55 -19.82 -10.29
CA VAL A 137 13.48 -20.56 -11.17
C VAL A 137 12.91 -21.93 -11.50
N THR A 138 12.37 -22.64 -10.51
CA THR A 138 11.74 -23.96 -10.72
C THR A 138 10.64 -23.87 -11.77
N ARG A 139 9.75 -22.88 -11.65
CA ARG A 139 8.68 -22.63 -12.64
C ARG A 139 9.21 -22.22 -14.01
N PHE A 140 10.25 -21.39 -14.06
CA PHE A 140 10.91 -21.02 -15.31
C PHE A 140 11.51 -22.23 -16.03
N GLN A 141 12.16 -23.13 -15.29
CA GLN A 141 12.75 -24.35 -15.85
C GLN A 141 11.70 -25.28 -16.41
N ILE A 142 10.56 -25.42 -15.73
CA ILE A 142 9.42 -26.19 -16.23
C ILE A 142 8.83 -25.52 -17.48
N HIS A 143 8.71 -24.19 -17.49
CA HIS A 143 8.22 -23.44 -18.65
C HIS A 143 9.11 -23.64 -19.90
N PHE A 144 10.42 -23.71 -19.72
CA PHE A 144 11.41 -23.99 -20.76
C PHE A 144 11.98 -25.42 -20.68
N ALA A 145 11.17 -26.40 -20.30
CA ALA A 145 11.63 -27.77 -20.02
C ALA A 145 12.38 -28.42 -21.18
N ALA A 146 11.95 -28.15 -22.43
CA ALA A 146 12.60 -28.69 -23.62
C ALA A 146 14.08 -28.28 -23.76
N ASP A 147 14.42 -27.07 -23.34
CA ASP A 147 15.77 -26.52 -23.44
C ASP A 147 16.61 -26.77 -22.18
N ILE A 148 15.95 -26.84 -21.00
CA ILE A 148 16.65 -26.86 -19.72
C ILE A 148 16.66 -28.25 -19.06
N LEU A 149 15.52 -28.95 -19.08
CA LEU A 149 15.30 -30.16 -18.29
C LEU A 149 15.43 -31.44 -19.12
N HIS A 150 14.81 -31.50 -20.31
CA HIS A 150 14.84 -32.69 -21.18
C HIS A 150 16.27 -33.11 -21.59
N PRO A 151 17.22 -32.20 -21.89
CA PRO A 151 18.59 -32.60 -22.22
C PRO A 151 19.35 -33.24 -21.04
N LEU A 152 18.81 -33.12 -19.83
CA LEU A 152 19.36 -33.67 -18.60
C LEU A 152 18.51 -34.84 -18.06
N ASP A 153 17.52 -35.32 -18.82
CA ASP A 153 16.54 -36.32 -18.40
C ASP A 153 15.80 -35.96 -17.09
N LEU A 154 15.60 -34.66 -16.86
CA LEU A 154 14.85 -34.13 -15.72
C LEU A 154 13.41 -33.83 -16.11
N THR A 155 12.50 -34.07 -15.17
CA THR A 155 11.06 -33.75 -15.31
C THR A 155 10.60 -32.67 -14.34
N THR A 156 11.40 -32.39 -13.31
CA THR A 156 11.08 -31.40 -12.27
C THR A 156 12.13 -30.29 -12.30
N GLY A 157 11.69 -29.04 -12.15
CA GLY A 157 12.60 -27.91 -11.94
C GLY A 157 13.41 -28.10 -10.65
N THR A 158 14.66 -27.69 -10.68
CA THR A 158 15.61 -27.87 -9.58
C THR A 158 15.72 -26.63 -8.70
N GLY A 159 15.22 -25.47 -9.17
CA GLY A 159 15.43 -24.18 -8.51
C GLY A 159 16.87 -23.66 -8.60
N PHE A 160 17.76 -24.42 -9.25
CA PHE A 160 19.17 -24.12 -9.40
C PHE A 160 19.48 -23.54 -10.79
N VAL A 161 20.17 -22.40 -10.83
CA VAL A 161 20.60 -21.77 -12.09
C VAL A 161 21.97 -22.30 -12.47
N GLY A 162 21.96 -23.53 -13.01
CA GLY A 162 23.13 -24.18 -13.59
C GLY A 162 23.36 -23.85 -15.07
N PRO A 163 24.29 -24.56 -15.75
CA PRO A 163 24.68 -24.28 -17.13
C PRO A 163 23.53 -24.22 -18.15
N SER A 164 22.56 -25.15 -18.10
CA SER A 164 21.42 -25.17 -19.03
C SER A 164 20.47 -23.99 -18.80
N THR A 165 20.13 -23.70 -17.54
CA THR A 165 19.32 -22.52 -17.19
C THR A 165 20.01 -21.24 -17.63
N ARG A 166 21.32 -21.09 -17.39
CA ARG A 166 22.09 -19.92 -17.85
C ARG A 166 22.11 -19.78 -19.36
N ALA A 167 22.34 -20.86 -20.08
CA ALA A 167 22.32 -20.84 -21.54
C ALA A 167 20.98 -20.33 -22.07
N LYS A 168 19.86 -20.77 -21.47
CA LYS A 168 18.54 -20.28 -21.83
C LYS A 168 18.35 -18.79 -21.49
N LEU A 169 18.71 -18.37 -20.28
CA LEU A 169 18.65 -16.96 -19.88
C LEU A 169 19.48 -16.08 -20.83
N ASP A 170 20.66 -16.56 -21.22
CA ASP A 170 21.54 -15.85 -22.11
C ASP A 170 20.96 -15.71 -23.53
N GLN A 171 20.34 -16.78 -24.04
CA GLN A 171 19.58 -16.73 -25.29
C GLN A 171 18.45 -15.71 -25.23
N LEU A 172 17.71 -15.61 -24.11
CA LEU A 172 16.63 -14.64 -23.96
C LEU A 172 17.14 -13.19 -23.97
N ILE A 173 18.28 -12.93 -23.32
CA ILE A 173 18.92 -11.61 -23.36
C ILE A 173 19.39 -11.28 -24.78
N ALA A 174 19.95 -12.24 -25.51
CA ALA A 174 20.47 -12.03 -26.87
C ALA A 174 19.36 -11.90 -27.93
N GLY A 175 18.27 -12.66 -27.78
CA GLY A 175 17.17 -12.71 -28.75
C GLY A 175 16.17 -11.56 -28.64
N GLY A 176 16.28 -10.71 -27.63
CA GLY A 176 15.29 -9.68 -27.32
C GLY A 176 14.00 -10.32 -26.80
N PHE A 177 13.78 -10.22 -25.49
CA PHE A 177 12.68 -10.89 -24.76
C PHE A 177 11.36 -10.95 -25.53
N PRO A 178 10.92 -12.13 -26.01
CA PRO A 178 9.58 -12.30 -26.53
C PRO A 178 8.63 -12.33 -25.31
N ILE A 179 7.89 -11.25 -25.10
CA ILE A 179 6.71 -11.26 -24.24
C ILE A 179 5.68 -12.19 -24.89
N GLN A 180 5.41 -13.33 -24.24
CA GLN A 180 4.36 -14.29 -24.62
C GLN A 180 3.42 -14.45 -23.44
#